data_AF-A0A1V5WUV2-F1
#
_entry.id   AF-A0A1V5WUV2-F1
#
_cell.length_a   1.000
_cell.length_b   1.000
_cell.length_c   1.000
_cell.angle_alpha   90.00
_cell.angle_beta   90.00
_cell.angle_gamma   90.00
#
_symmetry.space_group_name_H-M   'P 1'
#
loop_
_entity.id
_entity.type
_entity.pdbx_description
1 polymer ?
#
loop_
_entity_poly.entity_id
_entity_poly.type
_entity_poly.pdbx_seq_one_letter_code
_entity_poly.pdbx_strand_id
1 'polypeptide(L)'
;MGKSKGNNGSELHRLKPMQEYDEATFNRLYKVCKPVIRNLTRQIDYKRFNLTPDIIQSYFWDKMLFVFNKYYGECTEEHLKARILASLSTFKNKLLRSAYGEQAEYNQSLFKLDDLFDNDKELEDDTEEEKAKSEMLDMMYTYMKDKLSPDAYLLFEVLITPPPFIKERLENSTRITNIMLIEFFEMPKTNESMRYISELRQDIQYWEDRAKEELKY
;
A
#
# COMPACT_ATOMS: atom_id res chain seq x y z
N MET A 1 13.28 12.23 -28.17
CA MET A 1 13.09 12.83 -26.82
C MET A 1 12.46 14.21 -26.96
N GLY A 2 11.14 14.29 -27.07
CA GLY A 2 10.41 15.57 -27.05
C GLY A 2 9.99 15.87 -25.63
N LYS A 3 10.41 17.02 -25.08
CA LYS A 3 9.97 17.53 -23.78
C LYS A 3 8.45 17.81 -23.84
N SER A 4 7.63 16.82 -23.46
CA SER A 4 6.28 17.07 -23.00
C SER A 4 6.41 17.93 -21.74
N LYS A 5 6.11 19.23 -21.82
CA LYS A 5 6.03 20.07 -20.62
C LYS A 5 4.93 19.49 -19.74
N GLY A 6 5.34 18.96 -18.58
CA GLY A 6 4.53 18.23 -17.61
C GLY A 6 3.47 19.10 -16.94
N ASN A 7 2.42 19.43 -17.68
CA ASN A 7 1.30 20.19 -17.12
C ASN A 7 0.22 19.28 -16.51
N ASN A 8 0.35 17.94 -16.57
CA ASN A 8 -0.63 16.98 -16.03
C ASN A 8 -2.10 17.32 -16.35
N GLY A 9 -2.35 17.91 -17.52
CA GLY A 9 -3.69 18.37 -17.95
C GLY A 9 -4.12 19.76 -17.44
N SER A 10 -3.34 20.41 -16.57
CA SER A 10 -3.55 21.77 -16.06
C SER A 10 -3.61 22.81 -17.18
N GLU A 11 -4.59 23.71 -17.08
CA GLU A 11 -4.77 24.84 -17.99
C GLU A 11 -4.36 26.19 -17.37
N LEU A 12 -3.67 26.18 -16.22
CA LEU A 12 -3.25 27.40 -15.50
C LEU A 12 -2.50 28.40 -16.41
N HIS A 13 -1.62 27.88 -17.27
CA HIS A 13 -0.84 28.65 -18.25
C HIS A 13 -1.68 29.43 -19.29
N ARG A 14 -3.00 29.17 -19.37
CA ARG A 14 -3.93 29.84 -20.29
C ARG A 14 -4.68 30.99 -19.62
N LEU A 15 -4.57 31.13 -18.30
CA LEU A 15 -5.23 32.21 -17.57
C LEU A 15 -4.57 33.56 -17.91
N LYS A 16 -5.42 34.54 -18.18
CA LYS A 16 -5.05 35.95 -18.36
C LYS A 16 -5.58 36.76 -17.18
N PRO A 17 -5.03 37.96 -16.91
CA PRO A 17 -5.64 38.89 -15.97
C PRO A 17 -7.14 39.03 -16.23
N MET A 18 -7.94 39.05 -15.17
CA MET A 18 -9.39 39.22 -15.29
C MET A 18 -9.71 40.59 -15.88
N GLN A 19 -10.65 40.63 -16.82
CA GLN A 19 -11.27 41.88 -17.24
C GLN A 19 -12.13 42.47 -16.11
N GLU A 20 -12.58 43.72 -16.23
CA GLU A 20 -13.51 44.29 -15.26
C GLU A 20 -14.84 43.50 -15.28
N TYR A 21 -15.25 42.99 -14.11
CA TYR A 21 -16.44 42.13 -13.99
C TYR A 21 -17.29 42.50 -12.77
N ASP A 22 -18.58 42.19 -12.85
CA ASP A 22 -19.50 42.31 -11.73
C ASP A 22 -19.29 41.16 -10.75
N GLU A 23 -18.85 41.51 -9.55
CA GLU A 23 -18.55 40.56 -8.48
C GLU A 23 -19.78 39.76 -8.05
N ALA A 24 -20.97 40.38 -8.05
CA ALA A 24 -22.21 39.72 -7.66
C ALA A 24 -22.57 38.58 -8.63
N THR A 25 -22.43 38.82 -9.93
CA THR A 25 -22.63 37.81 -10.98
C THR A 25 -21.60 36.69 -10.88
N PHE A 26 -20.33 37.02 -10.67
CA PHE A 26 -19.28 36.01 -10.47
C PHE A 26 -19.59 35.12 -9.26
N ASN A 27 -19.94 35.72 -8.12
CA ASN A 27 -20.24 34.99 -6.88
C ASN A 27 -21.46 34.06 -7.03
N ARG A 28 -22.49 34.48 -7.79
CA ARG A 28 -23.64 33.63 -8.12
C ARG A 28 -23.23 32.41 -8.96
N LEU A 29 -22.45 32.63 -10.03
CA LEU A 29 -21.96 31.55 -10.87
C LEU A 29 -21.01 30.61 -10.14
N TYR A 30 -20.15 31.15 -9.28
CA TYR A 30 -19.25 30.38 -8.42
C TYR A 30 -20.01 29.43 -7.50
N LYS A 31 -21.06 29.92 -6.82
CA LYS A 31 -21.93 29.09 -5.95
C LYS A 31 -22.58 27.94 -6.73
N VAL A 32 -23.02 28.19 -7.97
CA VAL A 32 -23.61 27.17 -8.85
C VAL A 32 -22.56 26.13 -9.28
N CYS A 33 -21.35 26.56 -9.63
CA CYS A 33 -20.30 25.67 -10.13
C CYS A 33 -19.64 24.85 -9.02
N LYS A 34 -19.59 25.34 -7.79
CA LYS A 34 -18.94 24.66 -6.65
C LYS A 34 -19.38 23.19 -6.44
N PRO A 35 -20.67 22.85 -6.33
CA PRO A 35 -21.09 21.46 -6.19
C PRO A 35 -20.81 20.62 -7.45
N VAL A 36 -20.89 21.24 -8.64
CA VAL A 36 -20.60 20.57 -9.92
C VAL A 36 -19.13 20.19 -10.00
N ILE A 37 -18.22 21.12 -9.73
CA ILE A 37 -16.78 20.90 -9.73
C ILE A 37 -16.39 19.83 -8.70
N ARG A 38 -16.97 19.88 -7.49
CA ARG A 38 -16.76 18.84 -6.47
C ARG A 38 -17.18 17.45 -6.97
N ASN A 39 -18.32 17.34 -7.66
CA ASN A 39 -18.77 16.08 -8.24
C ASN A 39 -17.84 15.60 -9.37
N LEU A 40 -17.48 16.48 -10.30
CA LEU A 40 -16.58 16.15 -11.41
C LEU A 40 -15.20 15.68 -10.92
N THR A 41 -14.67 16.29 -9.87
CA THR A 41 -13.39 15.92 -9.25
C THR A 41 -13.43 14.50 -8.69
N ARG A 42 -14.53 14.12 -8.01
CA ARG A 42 -14.70 12.76 -7.43
C ARG A 42 -14.72 11.64 -8.48
N GLN A 43 -15.02 11.97 -9.73
CA GLN A 43 -15.04 11.01 -10.85
C GLN A 43 -13.67 10.81 -11.48
N ILE A 44 -12.64 11.53 -11.03
CA ILE A 44 -11.27 11.42 -11.54
C ILE A 44 -10.42 10.69 -10.53
N ASP A 45 -9.71 9.67 -11.01
CA ASP A 45 -8.69 8.97 -10.25
C ASP A 45 -7.41 9.81 -10.19
N TYR A 46 -7.22 10.52 -9.08
CA TYR A 46 -6.10 11.43 -8.85
C TYR A 46 -4.75 10.70 -8.77
N LYS A 47 -4.74 9.42 -8.39
CA LYS A 47 -3.52 8.60 -8.26
C LYS A 47 -2.80 8.47 -9.59
N ARG A 48 -3.55 8.42 -10.70
CA ARG A 48 -3.02 8.37 -12.08
C ARG A 48 -2.21 9.61 -12.48
N PHE A 49 -2.43 10.72 -11.79
CA PHE A 49 -1.69 11.96 -12.00
C PHE A 49 -0.54 12.15 -11.02
N ASN A 50 -0.42 11.28 -10.01
CA ASN A 50 0.43 11.48 -8.85
C ASN A 50 0.18 12.85 -8.18
N LEU A 51 -1.09 13.22 -8.01
CA LEU A 51 -1.54 14.48 -7.44
C LEU A 51 -2.59 14.20 -6.35
N THR A 52 -2.88 15.20 -5.53
CA THR A 52 -3.96 15.14 -4.54
C THR A 52 -5.31 15.59 -5.14
N PRO A 53 -6.45 15.17 -4.55
CA PRO A 53 -7.78 15.54 -5.04
C PRO A 53 -8.02 17.05 -5.13
N ASP A 54 -7.44 17.84 -4.22
CA ASP A 54 -7.53 19.29 -4.19
C ASP A 54 -6.82 19.96 -5.38
N ILE A 55 -5.69 19.41 -5.83
CA ILE A 55 -5.00 19.90 -7.04
C ILE A 55 -5.84 19.63 -8.28
N ILE A 56 -6.45 18.44 -8.39
CA ILE A 56 -7.37 18.14 -9.49
C ILE A 56 -8.58 19.07 -9.45
N GLN A 57 -9.09 19.40 -8.26
CA GLN A 57 -10.17 20.37 -8.10
C GLN A 57 -9.75 21.78 -8.58
N SER A 58 -8.52 22.20 -8.29
CA SER A 58 -7.96 23.47 -8.76
C SER A 58 -7.99 23.58 -10.28
N TYR A 59 -7.71 22.50 -11.02
CA TYR A 59 -7.74 22.54 -12.49
C TYR A 59 -9.14 22.87 -13.05
N PHE A 60 -10.20 22.40 -12.39
CA PHE A 60 -11.56 22.77 -12.77
C PHE A 60 -11.88 24.23 -12.45
N TRP A 61 -11.33 24.77 -11.36
CA TRP A 61 -11.46 26.20 -11.05
C TRP A 61 -10.74 27.06 -12.07
N ASP A 62 -9.51 26.72 -12.46
CA ASP A 62 -8.78 27.38 -13.54
C ASP A 62 -9.60 27.37 -14.84
N LYS A 63 -10.22 26.22 -15.16
CA LYS A 63 -11.08 26.11 -16.33
C LYS A 63 -12.31 27.02 -16.24
N MET A 64 -12.95 27.10 -15.07
CA MET A 64 -14.09 27.98 -14.83
C MET A 64 -13.71 29.44 -15.04
N LEU A 65 -12.60 29.87 -14.44
CA LEU A 65 -12.07 31.24 -14.55
C LEU A 65 -11.73 31.58 -16.00
N PHE A 66 -11.09 30.66 -16.73
CA PHE A 66 -10.78 30.85 -18.14
C PHE A 66 -12.04 31.11 -18.99
N VAL A 67 -13.09 30.32 -18.78
CA VAL A 67 -14.34 30.44 -19.55
C VAL A 67 -15.12 31.68 -19.16
N PHE A 68 -15.16 31.99 -17.86
CA PHE A 68 -15.77 33.21 -17.35
C PHE A 68 -15.11 34.43 -17.97
N ASN A 69 -13.78 34.57 -17.85
CA ASN A 69 -13.05 35.71 -18.40
C ASN A 69 -13.19 35.83 -19.93
N LYS A 70 -13.34 34.70 -20.64
CA LYS A 70 -13.47 34.70 -22.10
C LYS A 70 -14.82 35.19 -22.60
N TYR A 71 -15.92 34.82 -21.94
CA TYR A 71 -17.28 35.04 -22.46
C TYR A 71 -18.10 36.04 -21.63
N TYR A 72 -17.58 36.50 -20.50
CA TYR A 72 -18.19 37.57 -19.74
C TYR A 72 -18.24 38.86 -20.58
N GLY A 73 -19.41 39.51 -20.64
CA GLY A 73 -19.68 40.66 -21.50
C GLY A 73 -20.12 40.33 -22.93
N GLU A 74 -19.85 39.11 -23.43
CA GLU A 74 -20.25 38.69 -24.79
C GLU A 74 -21.63 38.01 -24.83
N CYS A 75 -22.14 37.52 -23.69
CA CYS A 75 -23.37 36.75 -23.63
C CYS A 75 -24.16 36.99 -22.34
N THR A 76 -25.45 36.61 -22.34
CA THR A 76 -26.29 36.72 -21.14
C THR A 76 -25.83 35.77 -20.03
N GLU A 77 -26.18 36.06 -18.77
CA GLU A 77 -25.79 35.25 -17.61
C GLU A 77 -26.16 33.76 -17.75
N GLU A 78 -27.33 33.47 -18.32
CA GLU A 78 -27.77 32.08 -18.55
C GLU A 78 -26.91 31.35 -19.60
N HIS A 79 -26.57 32.03 -20.70
CA HIS A 79 -25.69 31.46 -21.71
C HIS A 79 -24.26 31.27 -21.18
N LEU A 80 -23.78 32.22 -20.37
CA LEU A 80 -22.47 32.13 -19.71
C LEU A 80 -22.42 30.91 -18.78
N LYS A 81 -23.46 30.74 -17.94
CA LYS A 81 -23.62 29.58 -17.07
C LYS A 81 -23.60 28.27 -17.87
N ALA A 82 -24.39 28.18 -18.94
CA ALA A 82 -24.43 26.99 -19.79
C ALA A 82 -23.06 26.68 -20.42
N ARG A 83 -22.35 27.70 -20.91
CA ARG A 83 -20.99 27.54 -21.48
C ARG A 83 -19.98 27.08 -20.44
N ILE A 84 -20.03 27.59 -19.22
CA ILE A 84 -19.16 27.15 -18.11
C ILE A 84 -19.41 25.67 -17.82
N LEU A 85 -20.66 25.27 -17.61
CA LEU A 85 -21.02 23.88 -17.27
C LEU A 85 -20.65 22.89 -18.39
N ALA A 86 -20.91 23.27 -19.65
CA ALA A 86 -20.50 22.47 -20.80
C ALA A 86 -18.98 22.31 -20.87
N SER A 87 -18.23 23.42 -20.70
CA SER A 87 -16.78 23.41 -20.72
C SER A 87 -16.17 22.58 -19.60
N LEU A 88 -16.72 22.63 -18.39
CA LEU A 88 -16.28 21.80 -17.26
C LEU A 88 -16.48 20.30 -17.56
N SER A 89 -17.61 19.94 -18.18
CA SER A 89 -17.90 18.56 -18.58
C SER A 89 -16.96 18.06 -19.67
N THR A 90 -16.69 18.89 -20.69
CA THR A 90 -15.70 18.57 -21.73
C THR A 90 -14.29 18.46 -21.15
N PHE A 91 -13.94 19.33 -20.20
CA PHE A 91 -12.65 19.32 -19.53
C PHE A 91 -12.43 18.05 -18.70
N LYS A 92 -13.47 17.54 -18.03
CA LYS A 92 -13.41 16.22 -17.37
C LYS A 92 -12.98 15.13 -18.35
N ASN A 93 -13.59 15.07 -19.53
CA ASN A 93 -13.26 14.05 -20.54
C ASN A 93 -11.82 14.19 -21.04
N LYS A 94 -11.31 15.43 -21.13
CA LYS A 94 -9.90 15.68 -21.45
C LYS A 94 -8.97 15.14 -20.35
N LEU A 95 -9.26 15.41 -19.08
CA LEU A 95 -8.48 14.87 -17.95
C LEU A 95 -8.54 13.34 -17.94
N LEU A 96 -9.71 12.72 -18.12
CA LEU A 96 -9.82 11.27 -18.18
C LEU A 96 -8.97 10.67 -19.30
N ARG A 97 -8.96 11.26 -20.50
CA ARG A 97 -8.07 10.80 -21.58
C ARG A 97 -6.60 10.90 -21.19
N SER A 98 -6.20 11.96 -20.49
CA SER A 98 -4.83 12.09 -19.97
C SER A 98 -4.51 11.08 -18.86
N ALA A 99 -5.50 10.66 -18.07
CA ALA A 99 -5.35 9.67 -17.00
C ALA A 99 -5.12 8.23 -17.50
N TYR A 100 -5.38 7.95 -18.77
CA TYR A 100 -5.18 6.62 -19.39
C TYR A 100 -4.14 6.64 -20.52
N GLY A 101 -3.20 7.60 -20.49
CA GLY A 101 -2.05 7.63 -21.39
C GLY A 101 -0.78 7.03 -20.75
N GLU A 102 0.29 6.90 -21.53
CA GLU A 102 1.58 6.29 -21.12
C GLU A 102 2.15 6.87 -19.82
N GLN A 103 2.04 8.20 -19.61
CA GLN A 103 2.54 8.85 -18.39
C GLN A 103 1.74 8.43 -17.14
N ALA A 104 0.46 8.10 -17.29
CA ALA A 104 -0.38 7.66 -16.19
C ALA A 104 -0.12 6.20 -15.81
N GLU A 105 0.28 5.36 -16.77
CA GLU A 105 0.73 3.98 -16.48
C GLU A 105 2.00 3.98 -15.63
N TYR A 106 2.95 4.88 -15.94
CA TYR A 106 4.14 5.08 -15.11
C TYR A 106 3.79 5.54 -13.69
N ASN A 107 2.94 6.57 -13.54
CA ASN A 107 2.49 7.03 -12.22
C ASN A 107 1.75 5.94 -11.43
N GLN A 108 0.94 5.12 -12.11
CA GLN A 108 0.25 3.99 -11.49
C GLN A 108 1.24 2.91 -11.01
N SER A 109 2.36 2.68 -11.72
CA SER A 109 3.40 1.77 -11.26
C SER A 109 4.11 2.26 -9.99
N LEU A 110 4.29 3.58 -9.83
CA LEU A 110 4.83 4.17 -8.61
C LEU A 110 3.86 3.99 -7.43
N PHE A 111 2.57 4.26 -7.63
CA PHE A 111 1.57 4.12 -6.57
C PHE A 111 1.39 2.65 -6.11
N LYS A 112 1.52 1.68 -7.03
CA LYS A 112 1.52 0.25 -6.65
C LYS A 112 2.71 -0.14 -5.77
N LEU A 113 3.84 0.54 -5.94
CA LEU A 113 5.03 0.33 -5.13
C LEU A 113 4.81 0.91 -3.73
N ASP A 114 4.25 2.11 -3.63
CA ASP A 114 3.88 2.72 -2.33
C ASP A 114 2.79 1.91 -1.60
N ASP A 115 1.75 1.42 -2.29
CA ASP A 115 0.72 0.52 -1.70
C ASP A 115 1.33 -0.82 -1.20
N LEU A 116 2.46 -1.27 -1.76
CA LEU A 116 3.20 -2.45 -1.27
C LEU A 116 3.97 -2.14 0.02
N PHE A 117 4.51 -0.92 0.16
CA PHE A 117 5.20 -0.47 1.37
C PHE A 117 4.24 0.02 2.47
N ASP A 118 3.00 0.41 2.13
CA ASP A 118 2.00 0.83 3.13
C ASP A 118 1.42 -0.35 3.93
N ASN A 119 1.64 -1.61 3.49
CA ASN A 119 1.35 -2.80 4.29
C ASN A 119 2.40 -3.08 5.38
N ASP A 120 3.52 -2.34 5.42
CA ASP A 120 4.47 -2.38 6.55
C ASP A 120 4.03 -1.47 7.72
N LYS A 121 2.79 -0.95 7.70
CA LYS A 121 2.12 -0.46 8.92
C LYS A 121 1.48 -1.59 9.73
N GLU A 122 2.09 -2.77 9.77
CA GLU A 122 1.97 -3.51 11.03
C GLU A 122 2.59 -2.58 12.08
N LEU A 123 1.79 -2.17 13.06
CA LEU A 123 2.28 -1.39 14.19
C LEU A 123 3.39 -2.25 14.82
N GLU A 124 4.66 -1.98 14.48
CA GLU A 124 5.77 -2.47 15.28
C GLU A 124 5.45 -1.99 16.71
N ASP A 125 5.15 -2.95 17.59
CA ASP A 125 4.91 -2.68 18.99
C ASP A 125 6.25 -2.22 19.56
N ASP A 126 6.50 -0.92 19.47
CA ASP A 126 7.77 -0.26 19.75
C ASP A 126 8.18 -0.31 21.24
N THR A 127 7.39 -1.01 22.07
CA THR A 127 7.66 -1.22 23.48
C THR A 127 9.01 -1.89 23.68
N GLU A 128 9.75 -1.46 24.70
CA GLU A 128 11.04 -2.08 25.05
C GLU A 128 10.89 -3.58 25.36
N GLU A 129 9.71 -4.00 25.82
CA GLU A 129 9.39 -5.40 26.08
C GLU A 129 9.37 -6.27 24.82
N GLU A 130 8.84 -5.78 23.69
CA GLU A 130 8.79 -6.58 22.46
C GLU A 130 10.14 -6.61 21.76
N LYS A 131 10.91 -5.51 21.81
CA LYS A 131 12.32 -5.47 21.40
C LYS A 131 13.15 -6.48 22.20
N ALA A 132 12.98 -6.51 23.53
CA ALA A 132 13.63 -7.48 24.39
C ALA A 132 13.29 -8.94 24.04
N LYS A 133 12.02 -9.24 23.76
CA LYS A 133 11.60 -10.57 23.32
C LYS A 133 12.20 -10.96 21.97
N SER A 134 12.24 -10.04 21.01
CA SER A 134 12.85 -10.28 19.71
C SER A 134 14.35 -10.56 19.83
N GLU A 135 15.07 -9.74 20.61
CA GLU A 135 16.50 -9.93 20.87
C GLU A 135 16.77 -11.26 21.58
N MET A 136 15.96 -11.63 22.58
CA MET A 136 16.04 -12.94 23.24
C MET A 136 15.84 -14.09 22.26
N LEU A 137 14.86 -13.97 21.35
CA LEU A 137 14.56 -14.99 20.35
C LEU A 137 15.75 -15.17 19.40
N ASP A 138 16.35 -14.08 18.93
CA ASP A 138 17.53 -14.10 18.05
C ASP A 138 18.75 -14.69 18.74
N MET A 139 18.96 -14.37 20.03
CA MET A 139 20.00 -14.99 20.85
C MET A 139 19.80 -16.51 20.97
N MET A 140 18.55 -16.96 21.17
CA MET A 140 18.21 -18.39 21.21
C MET A 140 18.46 -19.06 19.86
N TYR A 141 18.02 -18.48 18.74
CA TYR A 141 18.28 -19.02 17.40
C TYR A 141 19.77 -19.16 17.11
N THR A 142 20.56 -18.13 17.46
CA THR A 142 22.02 -18.14 17.27
C THR A 142 22.68 -19.23 18.11
N TYR A 143 22.30 -19.33 19.39
CA TYR A 143 22.83 -20.35 20.29
C TYR A 143 22.50 -21.77 19.81
N MET A 144 21.26 -22.02 19.40
CA MET A 144 20.84 -23.34 18.92
C MET A 144 21.52 -23.70 17.61
N LYS A 145 21.72 -22.74 16.71
CA LYS A 145 22.44 -22.94 15.44
C LYS A 145 23.91 -23.31 15.62
N ASP A 146 24.56 -22.75 16.64
CA ASP A 146 25.97 -23.02 16.93
C ASP A 146 26.19 -24.38 17.63
N LYS A 147 25.18 -24.91 18.32
CA LYS A 147 25.30 -26.16 19.10
C LYS A 147 24.69 -27.38 18.43
N LEU A 148 23.57 -27.21 17.71
CA LEU A 148 22.87 -28.31 17.08
C LEU A 148 23.52 -28.74 15.77
N SER A 149 23.36 -30.02 15.44
CA SER A 149 23.61 -30.50 14.09
C SER A 149 22.63 -29.85 13.09
N PRO A 150 22.96 -29.77 11.78
CA PRO A 150 22.07 -29.19 10.78
C PRO A 150 20.66 -29.80 10.78
N ASP A 151 20.57 -31.13 10.95
CA ASP A 151 19.31 -31.86 10.98
C ASP A 151 18.51 -31.55 12.26
N ALA A 152 19.19 -31.47 13.41
CA ALA A 152 18.55 -31.09 14.68
C ALA A 152 18.07 -29.63 14.64
N TYR A 153 18.83 -28.73 14.02
CA TYR A 153 18.46 -27.33 13.86
C TYR A 153 17.25 -27.16 12.94
N LEU A 154 17.20 -27.89 11.83
CA LEU A 154 16.03 -27.91 10.94
C LEU A 154 14.79 -28.43 11.68
N LEU A 155 14.95 -29.49 12.48
CA LEU A 155 13.87 -30.01 13.31
C LEU A 155 13.42 -28.99 14.36
N PHE A 156 14.35 -28.26 14.99
CA PHE A 156 14.06 -27.19 15.93
C PHE A 156 13.25 -26.06 15.29
N GLU A 157 13.63 -25.58 14.09
CA GLU A 157 12.87 -24.55 13.37
C GLU A 157 11.42 -24.98 13.11
N VAL A 158 11.22 -26.25 12.72
CA VAL A 158 9.88 -26.83 12.51
C VAL A 158 9.09 -26.96 13.82
N LEU A 159 9.74 -27.14 14.97
CA LEU A 159 9.07 -27.20 16.27
C LEU A 159 8.65 -25.81 16.76
N ILE A 160 9.50 -24.79 16.59
CA ILE A 160 9.21 -23.41 17.01
C ILE A 160 8.18 -22.76 16.08
N THR A 161 8.39 -22.88 14.76
CA THR A 161 7.52 -22.31 13.73
C THR A 161 6.97 -23.42 12.84
N PRO A 162 5.89 -24.12 13.27
CA PRO A 162 5.36 -25.24 12.51
C PRO A 162 4.87 -24.79 11.13
N PRO A 163 5.27 -25.48 10.04
CA PRO A 163 4.78 -25.24 8.69
C PRO A 163 3.26 -25.44 8.57
N PRO A 164 2.60 -24.85 7.55
CA PRO A 164 1.15 -25.01 7.33
C PRO A 164 0.68 -26.46 7.34
N PHE A 165 1.46 -27.37 6.74
CA PHE A 165 1.19 -28.81 6.74
C PHE A 165 1.03 -29.41 8.15
N ILE A 166 1.85 -28.97 9.11
CA ILE A 166 1.78 -29.44 10.50
C ILE A 166 0.66 -28.69 11.23
N LYS A 167 0.52 -27.38 11.02
CA LYS A 167 -0.52 -26.53 11.65
C LYS A 167 -1.94 -27.02 11.33
N GLU A 168 -2.22 -27.37 10.08
CA GLU A 168 -3.53 -27.87 9.66
C GLU A 168 -3.89 -29.21 10.34
N ARG A 169 -2.89 -30.04 10.63
CA ARG A 169 -3.08 -31.35 11.27
C ARG A 169 -3.06 -31.29 12.81
N LEU A 170 -2.73 -30.14 13.37
CA LEU A 170 -2.74 -29.88 14.80
C LEU A 170 -4.13 -29.50 15.33
N GLU A 171 -5.19 -29.51 14.50
CA GLU A 171 -6.57 -29.05 14.78
C GLU A 171 -6.94 -28.77 16.25
N ASN A 172 -6.80 -29.76 17.16
CA ASN A 172 -7.03 -29.63 18.60
C ASN A 172 -5.88 -30.15 19.51
N SER A 173 -4.73 -30.53 18.94
CA SER A 173 -3.57 -31.04 19.69
C SER A 173 -2.49 -29.97 19.77
N THR A 174 -1.94 -29.76 20.96
CA THR A 174 -0.78 -28.87 21.15
C THR A 174 0.56 -29.56 20.84
N ARG A 175 0.57 -30.88 20.61
CA ARG A 175 1.79 -31.67 20.50
C ARG A 175 2.02 -32.17 19.08
N ILE A 176 3.13 -31.72 18.49
CA ILE A 176 3.68 -32.29 17.25
C ILE A 176 4.23 -33.69 17.57
N THR A 177 3.75 -34.70 16.84
CA THR A 177 4.19 -36.10 17.01
C THR A 177 5.35 -36.45 16.09
N ASN A 178 6.18 -37.44 16.45
CA ASN A 178 7.29 -37.90 15.60
C ASN A 178 6.79 -38.43 14.25
N ILE A 179 5.59 -39.01 14.20
CA ILE A 179 4.98 -39.50 12.96
C ILE A 179 4.70 -38.34 12.00
N MET A 180 4.18 -37.22 12.50
CA MET A 180 3.93 -36.02 11.69
C MET A 180 5.24 -35.44 11.15
N LEU A 181 6.31 -35.48 11.93
CA LEU A 181 7.64 -35.02 11.51
C LEU A 181 8.22 -35.92 10.43
N ILE A 182 8.13 -37.24 10.59
CA ILE A 182 8.56 -38.22 9.57
C ILE A 182 7.80 -38.00 8.27
N GLU A 183 6.49 -37.76 8.33
CA GLU A 183 5.68 -37.47 7.15
C GLU A 183 6.04 -36.13 6.50
N PHE A 184 6.32 -35.10 7.31
CA PHE A 184 6.72 -33.78 6.81
C PHE A 184 8.08 -33.81 6.10
N PHE A 185 9.05 -34.54 6.65
CA PHE A 185 10.37 -34.71 6.05
C PHE A 185 10.44 -35.82 4.99
N GLU A 186 9.28 -36.40 4.63
CA GLU A 186 9.18 -37.51 3.67
C GLU A 186 10.10 -38.71 4.00
N MET A 187 10.37 -38.93 5.29
CA MET A 187 11.19 -40.02 5.77
C MET A 187 10.44 -41.35 5.70
N PRO A 188 11.14 -42.48 5.53
CA PRO A 188 10.50 -43.79 5.55
C PRO A 188 9.90 -44.07 6.94
N LYS A 189 8.67 -44.57 6.98
CA LYS A 189 7.94 -44.91 8.23
C LYS A 189 8.49 -46.18 8.88
N THR A 190 9.75 -46.14 9.31
CA THR A 190 10.46 -47.25 9.97
C THR A 190 10.77 -46.91 11.43
N ASN A 191 11.06 -47.94 12.23
CA ASN A 191 11.49 -47.77 13.62
C ASN A 191 12.81 -46.99 13.72
N GLU A 192 13.66 -47.06 12.69
CA GLU A 192 14.92 -46.32 12.63
C GLU A 192 14.67 -44.81 12.49
N SER A 193 13.77 -44.39 11.59
CA SER A 193 13.37 -42.98 11.45
C SER A 193 12.73 -42.45 12.73
N MET A 194 11.91 -43.27 13.40
CA MET A 194 11.32 -42.92 14.70
C MET A 194 12.39 -42.73 15.78
N ARG A 195 13.41 -43.59 15.81
CA ARG A 195 14.53 -43.46 16.74
C ARG A 195 15.37 -42.22 16.44
N TYR A 196 15.67 -41.97 15.17
CA TYR A 196 16.44 -40.82 14.72
C TYR A 196 15.79 -39.50 15.14
N ILE A 197 14.51 -39.30 14.81
CA ILE A 197 13.77 -38.10 15.24
C ILE A 197 13.68 -37.99 16.77
N SER A 198 13.62 -39.11 17.48
CA SER A 198 13.63 -39.12 18.94
C SER A 198 14.99 -38.70 19.52
N GLU A 199 16.10 -39.13 18.92
CA GLU A 199 17.46 -38.74 19.31
C GLU A 199 17.66 -37.23 19.08
N LEU A 200 17.26 -36.72 17.91
CA LEU A 200 17.32 -35.28 17.62
C LEU A 200 16.47 -34.46 18.59
N ARG A 201 15.27 -34.93 18.97
CA ARG A 201 14.44 -34.26 19.98
C ARG A 201 15.10 -34.22 21.36
N GLN A 202 15.82 -35.27 21.74
CA GLN A 202 16.55 -35.29 23.01
C GLN A 202 17.73 -34.31 22.99
N ASP A 203 18.44 -34.23 21.87
CA ASP A 203 19.54 -33.28 21.69
C ASP A 203 19.04 -31.82 21.74
N ILE A 204 17.94 -31.52 21.03
CA ILE A 204 17.28 -30.20 21.09
C ILE A 204 16.90 -29.87 22.53
N GLN A 205 16.20 -30.78 23.24
CA GLN A 205 15.79 -30.55 24.63
C GLN A 205 16.99 -30.30 25.55
N TYR A 206 18.08 -31.05 25.37
CA TYR A 206 19.31 -30.87 26.14
C TYR A 206 19.90 -29.47 25.98
N TRP A 207 19.97 -28.97 24.73
CA TRP A 207 20.50 -27.64 24.47
C TRP A 207 19.53 -26.52 24.84
N GLU A 208 18.22 -26.72 24.71
CA GLU A 208 17.21 -25.77 25.18
C GLU A 208 17.30 -25.57 26.70
N ASP A 209 17.49 -26.64 27.48
CA ASP A 209 17.60 -26.53 28.93
C ASP A 209 18.89 -25.83 29.35
N ARG A 210 19.99 -26.03 28.62
CA ARG A 210 21.24 -25.28 28.83
C ARG A 210 21.13 -23.83 28.37
N ALA A 211 20.40 -23.56 27.29
CA ALA A 211 20.16 -22.21 26.81
C ALA A 211 19.46 -21.37 27.88
N LYS A 212 18.51 -21.94 28.63
CA LYS A 212 17.85 -21.25 29.77
C LYS A 212 18.81 -20.87 30.90
N GLU A 213 19.90 -21.63 31.10
CA GLU A 213 20.89 -21.35 32.15
C GLU A 213 22.02 -20.42 31.66
N GLU A 214 22.45 -20.59 30.41
CA GLU A 214 23.60 -19.92 29.82
C GLU A 214 23.23 -18.56 29.17
N LEU A 215 22.02 -18.44 28.61
CA LEU A 215 21.50 -17.17 28.08
C LEU A 215 20.84 -16.40 29.23
N LYS A 216 21.58 -15.43 29.78
CA LYS A 216 21.04 -14.43 30.70
C LYS A 216 20.71 -13.16 29.94
N TYR A 217 19.50 -12.66 30.15
CA TYR A 217 19.06 -11.34 29.73
C TYR A 217 18.98 -10.44 30.96
#